data_AF-A0A1I2BWR4-F1
#
_entry.id   AF-A0A1I2BWR4-F1
#
_cell.length_a   1.000
_cell.length_b   1.000
_cell.length_c   1.000
_cell.angle_alpha   90.00
_cell.angle_beta   90.00
_cell.angle_gamma   90.00
#
_symmetry.space_group_name_H-M   'P 1'
#
loop_
_entity.id
_entity.type
_entity.pdbx_description
1 polymer ?
#
loop_
_entity_poly.entity_id
_entity_poly.type
_entity_poly.pdbx_seq_one_letter_code
_entity_poly.pdbx_strand_id
1 'polypeptide(L)'
;MKRTLIILFGFFLCSYFFALFIFNKPSVTYQEAVQIAVKTTPMTEGYRISQIEGGINRSFILDTNPSYRFIVITVKTESGLQHKEYKIKIDGKTKEILGIEAIV
;
A
#
# COMPACT_ATOMS: atom_id res chain seq x y z
N MET A 1 24.69 -39.10 -3.01
CA MET A 1 23.69 -38.74 -1.97
C MET A 1 23.72 -37.26 -1.57
N LYS A 2 24.88 -36.64 -1.24
CA LYS A 2 24.94 -35.22 -0.80
C LYS A 2 24.41 -34.18 -1.82
N ARG A 3 24.66 -34.36 -3.13
CA ARG A 3 24.18 -33.44 -4.18
C ARG A 3 22.65 -33.49 -4.41
N THR A 4 22.05 -34.67 -4.26
CA THR A 4 20.60 -34.87 -4.43
C THR A 4 19.79 -34.14 -3.37
N LEU A 5 20.28 -34.11 -2.12
CA LEU A 5 19.67 -33.38 -1.00
C LEU A 5 19.68 -31.86 -1.21
N ILE A 6 20.76 -31.30 -1.77
CA ILE A 6 20.87 -29.86 -2.05
C ILE A 6 19.84 -29.44 -3.12
N ILE A 7 19.66 -30.26 -4.16
CA ILE A 7 18.69 -30.00 -5.23
C ILE A 7 17.25 -30.06 -4.70
N LEU A 8 16.94 -31.08 -3.87
CA LEU A 8 15.64 -31.18 -3.19
C LEU A 8 15.38 -29.96 -2.31
N PHE A 9 16.34 -29.57 -1.48
CA PHE A 9 16.21 -28.41 -0.61
C PHE A 9 16.00 -27.11 -1.40
N GLY A 10 16.74 -26.93 -2.50
CA GLY A 10 16.56 -25.80 -3.41
C GLY A 10 15.16 -25.78 -4.05
N PHE A 11 14.66 -26.93 -4.49
CA PHE A 11 13.31 -27.04 -5.06
C PHE A 11 12.22 -26.71 -4.03
N PHE A 12 12.35 -27.22 -2.80
CA PHE A 12 11.44 -26.88 -1.70
C PHE A 12 11.46 -25.37 -1.41
N LEU A 13 12.64 -24.76 -1.33
CA LEU A 13 12.76 -23.31 -1.12
C LEU A 13 12.10 -22.52 -2.24
N CYS A 14 12.34 -22.88 -3.50
CA CYS A 14 11.72 -22.24 -4.66
C CYS A 14 10.19 -22.37 -4.65
N SER A 15 9.68 -23.58 -4.40
CA SER A 15 8.23 -23.80 -4.31
C SER A 15 7.58 -23.00 -3.17
N TYR A 16 8.28 -22.84 -2.05
CA TYR A 16 7.85 -22.02 -0.92
C TYR A 16 7.77 -20.53 -1.29
N PHE A 17 8.81 -19.96 -1.91
CA PHE A 17 8.79 -18.57 -2.38
C PHE A 17 7.71 -18.34 -3.44
N PHE A 18 7.50 -19.31 -4.34
CA PHE A 18 6.46 -19.22 -5.36
C PHE A 18 5.06 -19.25 -4.76
N ALA A 19 4.81 -20.10 -3.77
CA ALA A 19 3.55 -20.13 -3.04
C ALA A 19 3.32 -18.80 -2.29
N LEU A 20 4.33 -18.30 -1.58
CA LEU A 20 4.26 -16.99 -0.91
C LEU A 20 3.92 -15.86 -1.88
N PHE A 21 4.48 -15.87 -3.09
CA PHE A 21 4.20 -14.87 -4.11
C PHE A 21 2.74 -14.90 -4.59
N ILE A 22 2.17 -16.09 -4.78
CA ILE A 22 0.77 -16.27 -5.20
C ILE A 22 -0.20 -15.84 -4.10
N PHE A 23 0.01 -16.28 -2.85
CA PHE A 23 -0.90 -15.98 -1.73
C PHE A 23 -0.86 -14.50 -1.29
N ASN A 24 0.24 -13.79 -1.56
CA ASN A 24 0.38 -12.35 -1.28
C ASN A 24 0.17 -11.45 -2.49
N LYS A 25 -0.43 -11.97 -3.57
CA LYS A 25 -0.87 -11.12 -4.67
C LYS A 25 -2.00 -10.21 -4.17
N PRO A 26 -1.91 -8.88 -4.34
CA PRO A 26 -3.02 -7.99 -4.03
C PRO A 26 -4.18 -8.29 -4.98
N SER A 27 -5.39 -8.41 -4.44
CA SER A 27 -6.63 -8.51 -5.21
C SER A 27 -7.04 -7.14 -5.77
N VAL A 28 -6.62 -6.07 -5.11
CA VAL A 28 -6.92 -4.69 -5.46
C VAL A 28 -5.80 -4.13 -6.32
N THR A 29 -6.13 -3.53 -7.47
CA THR A 29 -5.13 -2.87 -8.31
C THR A 29 -4.61 -1.59 -7.65
N TYR A 30 -3.40 -1.17 -7.99
CA TYR A 30 -2.84 0.08 -7.48
C TYR A 30 -3.72 1.28 -7.84
N GLN A 31 -4.28 1.30 -9.05
CA GLN A 31 -5.19 2.37 -9.52
C GLN A 31 -6.48 2.43 -8.69
N GLU A 32 -7.09 1.28 -8.38
CA GLU A 32 -8.25 1.22 -7.50
C GLU A 32 -7.91 1.75 -6.09
N ALA A 33 -6.75 1.35 -5.56
CA ALA A 33 -6.31 1.80 -4.24
C ALA A 33 -6.05 3.32 -4.20
N VAL A 34 -5.49 3.90 -5.28
CA VAL A 34 -5.35 5.36 -5.43
C VAL A 34 -6.72 6.05 -5.42
N GLN A 35 -7.70 5.53 -6.16
CA GLN A 35 -9.05 6.11 -6.19
C GLN A 35 -9.73 6.06 -4.82
N ILE A 36 -9.52 4.98 -4.06
CA ILE A 36 -10.02 4.86 -2.69
C ILE A 36 -9.34 5.93 -1.82
N ALA A 37 -8.01 6.05 -1.87
CA ALA A 37 -7.26 7.05 -1.10
C ALA A 37 -7.72 8.49 -1.40
N VAL A 38 -7.97 8.84 -2.66
CA VAL A 38 -8.53 10.14 -3.06
C VAL A 38 -9.89 10.39 -2.42
N LYS A 39 -10.79 9.40 -2.50
CA LYS A 39 -12.16 9.52 -2.00
C LYS A 39 -12.24 9.59 -0.47
N THR A 40 -11.30 8.96 0.21
CA THR A 40 -11.28 8.87 1.68
C THR A 40 -10.50 9.99 2.33
N THR A 41 -9.70 10.74 1.56
CA THR A 41 -9.02 11.94 2.05
C THR A 41 -10.05 12.98 2.48
N PRO A 42 -10.03 13.45 3.75
CA PRO A 42 -10.97 14.45 4.20
C PRO A 42 -10.67 15.80 3.52
N MET A 43 -11.55 16.21 2.60
CA MET A 43 -11.47 17.50 1.93
C MET A 43 -12.04 18.60 2.81
N THR A 44 -11.22 19.60 3.11
CA THR A 44 -11.67 20.84 3.77
C THR A 44 -11.93 21.92 2.71
N GLU A 45 -12.84 22.86 2.97
CA GLU A 45 -13.21 23.89 2.00
C GLU A 45 -12.02 24.74 1.53
N GLY A 46 -11.85 24.83 0.21
CA GLY A 46 -10.74 25.52 -0.46
C GLY A 46 -9.44 24.71 -0.57
N TYR A 47 -9.39 23.46 -0.07
CA TYR A 47 -8.26 22.55 -0.29
C TYR A 47 -8.48 21.70 -1.55
N ARG A 48 -7.41 21.52 -2.34
CA ARG A 48 -7.36 20.61 -3.49
C ARG A 48 -6.23 19.61 -3.33
N ILE A 49 -6.40 18.38 -3.82
CA ILE A 49 -5.29 17.42 -3.89
C ILE A 49 -4.24 17.97 -4.87
N SER A 50 -3.01 18.12 -4.39
CA SER A 50 -1.87 18.48 -5.22
C SER A 50 -1.10 17.24 -5.69
N GLN A 51 -0.91 16.28 -4.78
CA GLN A 51 -0.06 15.13 -5.04
C GLN A 51 -0.51 13.92 -4.23
N ILE A 52 -0.28 12.74 -4.80
CA ILE A 52 -0.48 11.46 -4.14
C ILE A 52 0.76 10.62 -4.40
N GLU A 53 1.47 10.29 -3.32
CA GLU A 53 2.59 9.36 -3.37
C GLU A 53 2.14 8.04 -2.76
N GLY A 54 2.42 6.93 -3.43
CA GLY A 54 1.92 5.63 -2.99
C GLY A 54 2.90 4.51 -3.23
N GLY A 55 2.87 3.53 -2.33
CA GLY A 55 3.67 2.31 -2.43
C GLY A 55 2.90 1.10 -1.91
N ILE A 56 3.27 -0.08 -2.40
CA ILE A 56 2.78 -1.34 -1.86
C ILE A 56 3.74 -1.86 -0.80
N ASN A 57 3.26 -2.04 0.42
CA ASN A 57 3.98 -2.74 1.46
C ASN A 57 3.67 -4.23 1.36
N ARG A 58 4.66 -5.01 0.94
CA ARG A 58 4.64 -6.49 0.94
C ARG A 58 5.60 -6.98 2.02
N SER A 59 5.29 -6.71 3.28
CA SER A 59 6.08 -7.24 4.39
C SER A 59 5.69 -8.68 4.64
N PHE A 60 6.55 -9.63 4.25
CA PHE A 60 6.32 -11.06 4.47
C PHE A 60 6.49 -11.51 5.93
N ILE A 61 6.96 -10.61 6.79
CA ILE A 61 7.35 -10.91 8.18
C ILE A 61 6.29 -10.43 9.18
N LEU A 62 5.63 -9.31 8.90
CA LEU A 62 4.75 -8.63 9.87
C LEU A 62 3.30 -8.45 9.40
N ASP A 63 3.05 -8.40 8.08
CA ASP A 63 1.72 -8.20 7.51
C ASP A 63 1.35 -9.42 6.65
N THR A 64 0.37 -10.21 7.08
CA THR A 64 -0.14 -11.37 6.32
C THR A 64 -0.84 -10.99 5.02
N ASN A 65 -1.20 -9.72 4.84
CA ASN A 65 -1.82 -9.19 3.64
C ASN A 65 -0.99 -8.05 3.04
N PRO A 66 -0.92 -7.93 1.70
CA PRO A 66 -0.37 -6.75 1.06
C PRO A 66 -1.20 -5.53 1.45
N SER A 67 -0.54 -4.42 1.78
CA SER A 67 -1.22 -3.15 2.04
C SER A 67 -0.66 -2.04 1.15
N TYR A 68 -1.51 -1.13 0.71
CA TYR A 68 -1.10 0.10 0.06
C TYR A 68 -0.97 1.21 1.10
N ARG A 69 0.07 2.02 0.98
CA ARG A 69 0.28 3.22 1.78
C ARG A 69 0.33 4.41 0.83
N PHE A 70 -0.48 5.42 1.11
CA PHE A 70 -0.55 6.64 0.35
C PHE A 70 -0.26 7.83 1.26
N ILE A 71 0.46 8.82 0.74
CA ILE A 71 0.57 10.17 1.30
C ILE A 71 -0.17 11.08 0.33
N VAL A 72 -1.27 11.67 0.79
CA VAL A 72 -2.07 12.61 0.01
C VAL A 72 -1.78 14.01 0.51
N ILE A 73 -1.26 14.86 -0.37
CA ILE A 73 -0.95 16.26 -0.08
C ILE A 73 -2.08 17.12 -0.63
N THR A 74 -2.76 17.87 0.24
CA THR A 74 -3.77 18.84 -0.15
C THR A 74 -3.26 20.26 0.06
N VAL A 75 -3.63 21.19 -0.82
CA VAL A 75 -3.17 22.59 -0.77
C VAL A 75 -4.34 23.56 -0.88
N LYS A 76 -4.25 24.69 -0.19
CA LYS A 76 -5.16 25.84 -0.30
C LYS A 76 -4.34 27.08 -0.66
N THR A 77 -4.80 27.87 -1.63
CA THR A 77 -4.06 29.02 -2.17
C THR A 77 -4.73 30.38 -1.92
N GLU A 78 -5.99 30.40 -1.49
CA GLU A 78 -6.80 31.63 -1.37
C GLU A 78 -6.42 32.55 -0.20
N SER A 79 -5.67 32.05 0.81
CA SER A 79 -5.29 32.82 2.00
C SER A 79 -3.80 32.68 2.33
N GLY A 80 -2.98 32.46 1.29
CA GLY A 80 -1.60 31.98 1.40
C GLY A 80 -1.49 30.48 1.14
N LEU A 81 -0.28 30.00 0.83
CA LEU A 81 -0.03 28.58 0.56
C LEU A 81 -0.10 27.78 1.87
N GLN A 82 -1.22 27.10 2.10
CA GLN A 82 -1.38 26.12 3.17
C GLN A 82 -1.36 24.73 2.56
N HIS A 83 -0.69 23.78 3.19
CA HIS A 83 -0.72 22.37 2.79
C HIS A 83 -1.04 21.49 3.99
N LYS A 84 -1.70 20.36 3.72
CA LYS A 84 -1.97 19.30 4.68
C LYS A 84 -1.59 17.96 4.10
N GLU A 85 -1.13 17.06 4.97
CA GLU A 85 -0.70 15.73 4.56
C GLU A 85 -1.49 14.64 5.28
N TYR A 86 -2.01 13.69 4.50
CA TYR A 86 -2.75 12.53 5.01
C TYR A 86 -2.05 11.24 4.62
N LYS A 87 -1.62 10.45 5.62
CA LYS A 87 -1.23 9.05 5.41
C LYS A 87 -2.47 8.18 5.43
N ILE A 88 -2.70 7.45 4.35
CA ILE A 88 -3.81 6.52 4.19
C ILE A 88 -3.25 5.12 3.97
N LYS A 89 -3.67 4.17 4.80
CA LYS A 89 -3.31 2.75 4.64
C LYS A 89 -4.55 1.98 4.18
N ILE A 90 -4.41 1.17 3.13
CA ILE A 90 -5.51 0.39 2.52
C ILE A 90 -5.08 -1.08 2.42
N ASP A 91 -5.95 -2.01 2.78
CA ASP A 91 -5.73 -3.44 2.59
C ASP A 91 -5.84 -3.81 1.10
N GLY A 92 -4.78 -4.43 0.58
CA GLY A 92 -4.65 -4.79 -0.83
C GLY A 92 -5.44 -6.04 -1.24
N LYS A 93 -6.13 -6.71 -0.32
CA LYS A 93 -7.08 -7.81 -0.58
C LYS A 93 -8.53 -7.37 -0.39
N THR A 94 -8.86 -6.66 0.71
CA THR A 94 -10.24 -6.36 1.10
C THR A 94 -10.74 -4.99 0.66
N LYS A 95 -9.86 -4.08 0.20
CA LYS A 95 -10.17 -2.66 -0.10
C LYS A 95 -10.49 -1.83 1.15
N GLU A 96 -10.36 -2.39 2.34
CA GLU A 96 -10.66 -1.69 3.58
C GLU A 96 -9.59 -0.65 3.91
N ILE A 97 -10.01 0.44 4.54
CA ILE A 97 -9.11 1.50 5.01
C ILE A 97 -8.62 1.07 6.38
N LEU A 98 -7.33 0.76 6.48
CA LEU A 98 -6.69 0.33 7.72
C LEU A 98 -6.38 1.52 8.65
N GLY A 99 -6.27 2.74 8.10
CA GLY A 99 -6.07 3.95 8.89
C GLY A 99 -5.89 5.20 8.04
N ILE A 100 -6.26 6.35 8.63
CA ILE A 100 -6.03 7.69 8.09
C ILE A 100 -5.40 8.53 9.19
N GLU A 101 -4.19 9.04 8.95
CA GLU A 101 -3.44 9.87 9.88
C GLU A 101 -3.12 11.22 9.22
N ALA A 102 -3.55 12.33 9.83
CA ALA A 102 -3.12 13.66 9.43
C ALA A 102 -1.78 13.98 10.09
N ILE A 103 -0.80 14.44 9.31
CA ILE A 103 0.59 14.60 9.78
C ILE A 103 1.02 16.06 9.88
N VAL A 104 0.39 16.94 9.10
CA VAL A 104 0.57 18.40 9.11
C VAL A 104 -0.73 19.08 8.69
#